data_AF-A0A837RMK3-F1
#
_entry.id   AF-A0A837RMK3-F1
#
_cell.length_a   1.000
_cell.length_b   1.000
_cell.length_c   1.000
_cell.angle_alpha   90.00
_cell.angle_beta   90.00
_cell.angle_gamma   90.00
#
_symmetry.space_group_name_H-M   'P 1'
#
loop_
_entity.id
_entity.type
_entity.pdbx_description
1 polymer ?
#
loop_
_entity_poly.entity_id
_entity_poly.type
_entity_poly.pdbx_seq_one_letter_code
_entity_poly.pdbx_strand_id
1 'polypeptide(L)'
;MLVALELIAFSLNMFFEPHSIAAGGATGIAILLQAGWKIPTFISVLVINIVMLVLAYLHLDRQTTVKLALGSFMLPLLLYITPVYNLIPNNRVVSIVVGSVIFGIGLAILYTLNMSSGGTTVPPMIIHKSFGVDKYISLFVIDAIVCLGNIALTDIISFLLAVMSVGISSLAIKGFGIFHQKHITQ
;
A
#
# COMPACT_ATOMS: atom_id res chain seq x y z
N MET A 1 4.87 2.38 -14.41
CA MET A 1 5.09 1.51 -13.23
C MET A 1 6.07 2.12 -12.25
N LEU A 2 7.35 2.36 -12.61
CA LEU A 2 8.33 2.92 -11.68
C LEU A 2 7.89 4.24 -11.03
N VAL A 3 7.39 5.20 -11.83
CA VAL A 3 6.84 6.46 -11.31
C VAL A 3 5.74 6.24 -10.27
N ALA A 4 4.85 5.27 -10.51
CA ALA A 4 3.76 4.95 -9.59
C ALA A 4 4.28 4.36 -8.28
N LEU A 5 5.24 3.44 -8.36
CA LEU A 5 5.87 2.83 -7.19
C LEU A 5 6.71 3.85 -6.41
N GLU A 6 7.37 4.79 -7.09
CA GLU A 6 8.12 5.85 -6.44
C GLU A 6 7.19 6.83 -5.70
N LEU A 7 6.06 7.21 -6.28
CA LEU A 7 5.05 8.01 -5.57
C LEU A 7 4.55 7.30 -4.31
N ILE A 8 4.36 5.98 -4.37
CA ILE A 8 3.98 5.16 -3.22
C ILE A 8 5.12 5.15 -2.17
N ALA A 9 6.36 4.88 -2.57
CA ALA A 9 7.51 4.83 -1.67
C ALA A 9 7.78 6.19 -1.01
N PHE A 10 7.78 7.26 -1.79
CA PHE A 10 7.91 8.65 -1.33
C PHE A 10 6.81 8.99 -0.32
N SER A 11 5.56 8.63 -0.62
CA SER A 11 4.47 8.88 0.30
C SER A 11 4.68 8.17 1.65
N LEU A 12 5.01 6.87 1.61
CA LEU A 12 5.22 6.07 2.81
C LEU A 12 6.38 6.60 3.65
N ASN A 13 7.55 6.83 3.05
CA ASN A 13 8.77 7.21 3.77
C ASN A 13 8.73 8.65 4.29
N MET A 14 7.96 9.54 3.65
CA MET A 14 7.93 10.96 4.02
C MET A 14 6.76 11.33 4.94
N PHE A 15 5.63 10.62 4.85
CA PHE A 15 4.38 11.04 5.49
C PHE A 15 3.75 10.00 6.42
N PHE A 16 3.95 8.70 6.18
CA PHE A 16 3.33 7.64 6.98
C PHE A 16 4.27 7.07 8.02
N GLU A 17 5.43 6.56 7.58
CA GLU A 17 6.41 5.93 8.45
C GLU A 17 6.93 6.87 9.56
N PRO A 18 7.27 8.16 9.28
CA PRO A 18 7.74 9.06 10.33
C PRO A 18 6.71 9.34 11.44
N HIS A 19 5.43 9.04 11.18
CA HIS A 19 4.34 9.20 12.13
C HIS A 19 3.80 7.85 12.65
N SER A 20 4.39 6.72 12.22
CA SER A 20 3.99 5.36 12.60
C SER A 20 2.53 5.01 12.28
N ILE A 21 2.02 5.50 11.13
CA ILE A 21 0.62 5.33 10.73
C ILE A 21 0.53 4.26 9.64
N ALA A 22 -0.09 3.14 9.97
CA ALA A 22 -0.26 2.01 9.06
C ALA A 22 -1.66 1.98 8.44
N ALA A 23 -1.78 2.41 7.18
CA ALA A 23 -3.06 2.55 6.47
C ALA A 23 -3.55 1.30 5.72
N GLY A 24 -2.94 0.13 5.95
CA GLY A 24 -3.36 -1.12 5.31
C GLY A 24 -2.27 -1.82 4.52
N GLY A 25 -2.58 -3.06 4.12
CA GLY A 25 -1.77 -3.91 3.29
C GLY A 25 -0.37 -4.26 3.80
N ALA A 26 0.48 -4.77 2.90
CA ALA A 26 1.84 -5.22 3.23
C ALA A 26 2.71 -4.08 3.77
N THR A 27 2.53 -2.88 3.21
CA THR A 27 3.24 -1.66 3.65
C THR A 27 2.76 -1.19 5.03
N GLY A 28 1.48 -1.31 5.34
CA GLY A 28 0.97 -1.02 6.68
C GLY A 28 1.49 -2.02 7.71
N ILE A 29 1.51 -3.32 7.39
CA ILE A 29 2.14 -4.34 8.26
C ILE A 29 3.61 -3.99 8.49
N ALA A 30 4.33 -3.58 7.45
CA ALA A 30 5.72 -3.17 7.57
C ALA A 30 5.92 -1.94 8.48
N ILE A 31 5.05 -0.93 8.40
CA ILE A 31 5.08 0.23 9.30
C ILE A 31 4.80 -0.18 10.74
N LEU A 32 3.85 -1.10 10.98
CA LEU A 32 3.59 -1.63 12.33
C LEU A 32 4.81 -2.38 12.90
N LEU A 33 5.47 -3.19 12.08
CA LEU A 33 6.69 -3.90 12.45
C LEU A 33 7.83 -2.93 12.77
N GLN A 34 7.94 -1.84 12.01
CA GLN A 34 8.88 -0.75 12.29
C GLN A 34 8.53 -0.08 13.62
N ALA A 35 7.26 0.27 13.85
CA ALA A 35 6.84 0.97 15.05
C ALA A 35 7.15 0.17 16.32
N GLY A 36 6.77 -1.12 16.33
CA GLY A 36 6.91 -2.02 17.48
C GLY A 36 8.31 -2.61 17.70
N TRP A 37 9.00 -2.99 16.62
CA TRP A 37 10.28 -3.74 16.71
C TRP A 37 11.45 -3.07 16.00
N LYS A 38 11.27 -1.88 15.44
CA LYS A 38 12.32 -1.14 14.71
C LYS A 38 12.90 -1.91 13.51
N ILE A 39 12.12 -2.84 12.96
CA ILE A 39 12.48 -3.54 11.72
C ILE A 39 12.29 -2.56 10.56
N PRO A 40 13.31 -2.33 9.71
CA PRO A 40 13.19 -1.43 8.57
C PRO A 40 12.02 -1.80 7.65
N THR A 41 11.20 -0.81 7.27
CA THR A 41 9.98 -1.02 6.47
C THR A 41 10.28 -1.73 5.16
N PHE A 42 11.36 -1.36 4.46
CA PHE A 42 11.73 -1.99 3.19
C PHE A 42 12.02 -3.49 3.31
N ILE A 43 12.62 -3.94 4.43
CA ILE A 43 12.91 -5.36 4.69
C ILE A 43 11.60 -6.11 4.91
N SER A 44 10.72 -5.57 5.76
CA SER A 44 9.40 -6.15 6.04
C SER A 44 8.57 -6.29 4.76
N VAL A 45 8.52 -5.25 3.92
CA VAL A 45 7.82 -5.29 2.62
C VAL A 45 8.43 -6.35 1.71
N LEU A 46 9.76 -6.43 1.62
CA LEU A 46 10.43 -7.44 0.79
C LEU A 46 10.08 -8.86 1.24
N VAL A 47 10.16 -9.15 2.54
CA VAL A 47 9.87 -10.48 3.09
C VAL A 47 8.40 -10.85 2.85
N ILE A 48 7.47 -9.95 3.15
CA ILE A 48 6.03 -10.17 2.91
C ILE A 48 5.79 -10.43 1.42
N ASN A 49 6.37 -9.61 0.55
CA ASN A 49 6.22 -9.75 -0.89
C ASN A 49 6.80 -11.08 -1.41
N ILE A 50 7.93 -11.55 -0.90
CA ILE A 50 8.49 -12.87 -1.25
C ILE A 50 7.52 -13.98 -0.86
N VAL A 51 6.96 -13.94 0.37
CA VAL A 51 5.96 -14.92 0.81
C VAL A 51 4.73 -14.90 -0.09
N MET A 52 4.22 -13.69 -0.40
CA MET A 52 3.08 -13.53 -1.30
C MET A 52 3.38 -14.01 -2.71
N LEU A 53 4.61 -13.82 -3.21
CA LEU A 53 5.01 -14.28 -4.54
C LEU A 53 5.08 -15.81 -4.62
N VAL A 54 5.54 -16.47 -3.56
CA VAL A 54 5.50 -17.94 -3.44
C VAL A 54 4.06 -18.43 -3.46
N LEU A 55 3.16 -17.80 -2.68
CA LEU A 55 1.74 -18.15 -2.68
C LEU A 55 1.08 -17.92 -4.04
N ALA A 56 1.41 -16.81 -4.70
CA ALA A 56 0.93 -16.50 -6.05
C ALA A 56 1.41 -17.54 -7.06
N TYR A 57 2.68 -17.94 -7.02
CA TYR A 57 3.23 -18.96 -7.90
C TYR A 57 2.51 -20.31 -7.76
N LEU A 58 2.11 -20.68 -6.54
CA LEU A 58 1.42 -21.94 -6.27
C LEU A 58 -0.07 -21.92 -6.66
N HIS A 59 -0.75 -20.77 -6.53
CA HIS A 59 -2.22 -20.70 -6.64
C HIS A 59 -2.74 -19.89 -7.83
N LEU A 60 -1.95 -18.99 -8.40
CA LEU A 60 -2.33 -18.11 -9.51
C LEU A 60 -1.66 -18.56 -10.82
N ASP A 61 -2.11 -17.99 -11.94
CA ASP A 61 -1.48 -18.26 -13.23
C ASP A 61 -0.11 -17.56 -13.36
N ARG A 62 0.70 -18.04 -14.31
CA ARG A 62 2.06 -17.55 -14.52
C ARG A 62 2.10 -16.07 -14.94
N GLN A 63 1.12 -15.60 -15.72
CA GLN A 63 1.11 -14.20 -16.18
C GLN A 63 0.86 -13.25 -15.00
N THR A 64 -0.10 -13.58 -14.13
CA THR A 64 -0.38 -12.82 -12.91
C THR A 64 0.82 -12.80 -11.97
N THR A 65 1.48 -13.96 -11.77
CA THR A 65 2.66 -14.07 -10.90
C THR A 65 3.83 -13.21 -11.39
N VAL A 66 4.10 -13.19 -12.70
CA VAL A 66 5.18 -12.35 -13.28
C VAL A 66 4.88 -10.85 -13.09
N LYS A 67 3.62 -10.43 -13.26
CA LYS A 67 3.21 -9.04 -13.00
C LYS A 67 3.41 -8.65 -11.54
N LEU A 68 3.08 -9.56 -10.61
CA LEU A 68 3.28 -9.36 -9.17
C LEU A 68 4.77 -9.29 -8.80
N ALA A 69 5.61 -10.10 -9.42
CA ALA A 69 7.06 -10.14 -9.14
C ALA A 69 7.71 -8.77 -9.31
N LEU A 70 7.38 -8.06 -10.40
CA LEU A 70 7.96 -6.75 -10.68
C LEU A 70 7.71 -5.74 -9.56
N GLY A 71 6.46 -5.59 -9.10
CA GLY A 71 6.15 -4.73 -7.97
C GLY A 71 6.73 -5.24 -6.65
N SER A 72 6.72 -6.56 -6.46
CA SER A 72 7.20 -7.24 -5.26
C SER A 72 8.65 -6.90 -4.91
N PHE A 73 9.50 -6.76 -5.93
CA PHE A 73 10.91 -6.41 -5.77
C PHE A 73 11.17 -4.91 -5.93
N MET A 74 10.46 -4.23 -6.83
CA MET A 74 10.71 -2.80 -7.09
C MET A 74 10.24 -1.92 -5.93
N LEU A 75 9.08 -2.17 -5.33
CA LEU A 75 8.61 -1.33 -4.22
C LEU A 75 9.59 -1.32 -3.02
N PRO A 76 10.04 -2.46 -2.46
CA PRO A 76 10.99 -2.44 -1.35
C PRO A 76 12.36 -1.86 -1.75
N LEU A 77 12.79 -2.02 -3.00
CA LEU A 77 14.00 -1.34 -3.49
C LEU A 77 13.82 0.18 -3.45
N LEU A 78 12.69 0.70 -3.93
CA LEU A 78 12.38 2.13 -3.89
C LEU A 78 12.26 2.64 -2.44
N LEU A 79 11.61 1.88 -1.55
CA LEU A 79 11.57 2.19 -0.12
C LEU A 79 12.95 2.22 0.54
N TYR A 80 13.92 1.46 0.03
CA TYR A 80 15.30 1.47 0.53
C TYR A 80 16.10 2.68 0.05
N ILE A 81 16.00 3.02 -1.24
CA ILE A 81 16.77 4.14 -1.82
C ILE A 81 16.17 5.50 -1.45
N THR A 82 14.86 5.58 -1.28
CA THR A 82 14.17 6.82 -0.92
C THR A 82 14.37 7.04 0.58
N PRO A 83 14.97 8.16 1.03
CA PRO A 83 15.26 8.37 2.44
C PRO A 83 13.98 8.39 3.27
N VAL A 84 14.06 8.08 4.56
CA VAL A 84 12.95 8.31 5.49
C VAL A 84 13.15 9.68 6.12
N TYR A 85 12.24 10.62 5.86
CA TYR A 85 12.36 11.99 6.36
C TYR A 85 10.99 12.59 6.65
N ASN A 86 10.81 13.18 7.83
CA ASN A 86 9.53 13.78 8.21
C ASN A 86 9.37 15.16 7.57
N LEU A 87 8.66 15.24 6.44
CA LEU A 87 8.41 16.51 5.74
C LEU A 87 7.49 17.46 6.53
N ILE A 88 6.59 16.93 7.36
CA ILE A 88 5.60 17.72 8.11
C ILE A 88 5.60 17.25 9.58
N PRO A 89 6.66 17.56 10.35
CA PRO A 89 6.86 16.99 11.68
C PRO A 89 5.83 17.46 12.72
N ASN A 90 5.34 18.69 12.58
CA ASN A 90 4.49 19.33 13.58
C ASN A 90 2.99 19.03 13.40
N ASN A 91 2.59 18.31 12.33
CA ASN A 91 1.17 18.09 12.05
C ASN A 91 0.92 16.74 11.37
N ARG A 92 0.60 15.72 12.19
CA ARG A 92 0.28 14.36 11.73
C ARG A 92 -0.91 14.33 10.78
N VAL A 93 -1.95 15.13 11.05
CA VAL A 93 -3.17 15.17 10.23
C VAL A 93 -2.84 15.66 8.82
N VAL A 94 -2.15 16.79 8.71
CA VAL A 94 -1.75 17.35 7.40
C VAL A 94 -0.80 16.40 6.68
N SER A 95 0.16 15.80 7.39
CA SER A 95 1.07 14.79 6.84
C SER A 95 0.29 13.65 6.19
N ILE A 96 -0.69 13.09 6.89
CA ILE A 96 -1.48 11.97 6.37
C ILE A 96 -2.42 12.39 5.26
N VAL A 97 -3.02 13.57 5.30
CA VAL A 97 -3.84 14.06 4.17
C VAL A 97 -3.01 14.16 2.89
N VAL A 98 -1.85 14.82 2.95
CA VAL A 98 -0.96 14.99 1.80
C VAL A 98 -0.42 13.63 1.33
N GLY A 99 0.10 12.82 2.26
CA GLY A 99 0.60 11.49 1.96
C GLY A 99 -0.46 10.60 1.30
N SER A 100 -1.68 10.61 1.80
CA SER A 100 -2.78 9.79 1.27
C SER A 100 -3.18 10.18 -0.16
N VAL A 101 -3.15 11.47 -0.50
CA VAL A 101 -3.40 11.92 -1.88
C VAL A 101 -2.30 11.42 -2.81
N ILE A 102 -1.03 11.61 -2.45
CA ILE A 102 0.11 11.16 -3.25
C ILE A 102 0.10 9.64 -3.41
N PHE A 103 -0.15 8.91 -2.32
CA PHE A 103 -0.24 7.46 -2.29
C PHE A 103 -1.39 6.96 -3.18
N GLY A 104 -2.57 7.59 -3.08
CA GLY A 104 -3.73 7.29 -3.90
C GLY A 104 -3.48 7.52 -5.40
N ILE A 105 -2.79 8.61 -5.77
CA ILE A 105 -2.38 8.86 -7.17
C ILE A 105 -1.43 7.77 -7.65
N GLY A 106 -0.42 7.40 -6.85
CA GLY A 106 0.49 6.31 -7.16
C GLY A 106 -0.24 4.98 -7.40
N LEU A 107 -1.17 4.62 -6.50
CA LEU A 107 -2.02 3.44 -6.67
C LEU A 107 -2.91 3.53 -7.93
N ALA A 108 -3.48 4.70 -8.22
CA ALA A 108 -4.33 4.89 -9.39
C ALA A 108 -3.57 4.61 -10.69
N ILE A 109 -2.36 5.17 -10.83
CA ILE A 109 -1.48 4.91 -11.99
C ILE A 109 -1.09 3.44 -12.06
N LEU A 110 -0.86 2.78 -10.92
CA LEU A 110 -0.51 1.36 -10.89
C LEU A 110 -1.68 0.49 -11.37
N TYR A 111 -2.90 0.82 -10.95
CA TYR A 111 -4.12 0.11 -11.33
C TYR A 111 -4.49 0.31 -12.80
N THR A 112 -4.29 1.50 -13.39
CA THR A 112 -4.51 1.70 -14.83
C THR A 112 -3.57 0.86 -15.69
N LEU A 113 -2.37 0.55 -15.18
CA LEU A 113 -1.42 -0.35 -15.83
C LEU A 113 -1.72 -1.83 -15.61
N ASN A 114 -2.77 -2.19 -14.87
CA ASN A 114 -3.07 -3.56 -14.43
C ASN A 114 -1.86 -4.23 -13.72
N MET A 115 -1.09 -3.43 -12.99
CA MET A 115 0.06 -3.86 -12.20
C MET A 115 -0.28 -3.81 -10.71
N SER A 116 0.53 -4.46 -9.89
CA SER A 116 0.40 -4.46 -8.43
C SER A 116 1.76 -4.20 -7.81
N SER A 117 1.76 -3.70 -6.57
CA SER A 117 2.94 -3.56 -5.73
C SER A 117 3.40 -4.88 -5.10
N GLY A 118 2.72 -6.00 -5.40
CA GLY A 118 3.15 -7.36 -5.03
C GLY A 118 2.66 -7.87 -3.67
N GLY A 119 2.25 -6.98 -2.76
CA GLY A 119 1.94 -7.32 -1.38
C GLY A 119 0.58 -8.00 -1.13
N THR A 120 -0.19 -7.47 -0.18
CA THR A 120 -1.48 -8.01 0.29
C THR A 120 -2.60 -8.04 -0.75
N THR A 121 -2.32 -7.72 -2.01
CA THR A 121 -3.24 -7.98 -3.12
C THR A 121 -3.32 -9.46 -3.48
N VAL A 122 -2.31 -10.27 -3.13
CA VAL A 122 -2.28 -11.71 -3.45
C VAL A 122 -3.36 -12.51 -2.72
N PRO A 123 -3.54 -12.41 -1.39
CA PRO A 123 -4.57 -13.19 -0.70
C PRO A 123 -5.99 -12.91 -1.24
N PRO A 124 -6.42 -11.66 -1.48
CA PRO A 124 -7.69 -11.37 -2.15
C PRO A 124 -7.84 -12.03 -3.52
N MET A 125 -6.77 -12.09 -4.33
CA MET A 125 -6.81 -12.75 -5.64
C MET A 125 -6.99 -14.26 -5.51
N ILE A 126 -6.29 -14.89 -4.55
CA ILE A 126 -6.42 -16.34 -4.28
C ILE A 126 -7.83 -16.65 -3.76
N ILE A 127 -8.31 -15.90 -2.77
CA ILE A 127 -9.64 -16.09 -2.18
C ILE A 127 -10.72 -15.93 -3.26
N HIS A 128 -10.61 -14.93 -4.12
CA HIS A 128 -11.53 -14.74 -5.23
C HIS A 128 -11.52 -15.93 -6.20
N LYS A 129 -10.33 -16.42 -6.56
CA LYS A 129 -10.18 -17.58 -7.46
C LYS A 129 -10.75 -18.87 -6.85
N SER A 130 -10.58 -19.08 -5.54
CA SER A 130 -10.97 -20.32 -4.86
C SER A 130 -12.44 -20.32 -4.40
N PHE A 131 -12.98 -19.17 -3.97
CA PHE A 131 -14.28 -19.07 -3.30
C PHE A 131 -15.25 -18.08 -3.96
N GLY A 132 -14.83 -17.34 -4.99
CA GLY A 132 -15.68 -16.35 -5.67
C GLY A 132 -15.98 -15.09 -4.86
N VAL A 133 -15.39 -14.93 -3.67
CA VAL A 133 -15.55 -13.71 -2.85
C VAL A 133 -14.97 -12.51 -3.59
N ASP A 134 -15.61 -11.35 -3.47
CA ASP A 134 -15.12 -10.13 -4.09
C ASP A 134 -13.72 -9.76 -3.53
N LYS A 135 -12.78 -9.46 -4.45
CA LYS A 135 -11.42 -9.02 -4.14
C LYS A 135 -11.41 -7.77 -3.26
N TYR A 136 -12.32 -6.82 -3.49
CA TYR A 136 -12.42 -5.59 -2.74
C TYR A 136 -12.84 -5.84 -1.29
N ILE A 137 -13.76 -6.79 -1.04
CA ILE A 137 -14.18 -7.17 0.31
C ILE A 137 -13.01 -7.81 1.06
N SER A 138 -12.32 -8.75 0.42
CA SER A 138 -11.18 -9.45 1.03
C SER A 138 -10.05 -8.47 1.37
N LEU A 139 -9.75 -7.54 0.46
CA LEU A 139 -8.76 -6.50 0.68
C LEU A 139 -9.17 -5.56 1.82
N PHE A 140 -10.43 -5.15 1.86
CA PHE A 140 -10.96 -4.29 2.92
C PHE A 140 -10.81 -4.93 4.31
N VAL A 141 -11.08 -6.23 4.43
CA VAL A 141 -10.90 -6.95 5.70
C VAL A 141 -9.43 -6.97 6.13
N ILE A 142 -8.51 -7.24 5.19
CA ILE A 142 -7.07 -7.22 5.46
C ILE A 142 -6.64 -5.83 5.93
N ASP A 143 -7.05 -4.77 5.23
CA ASP A 143 -6.70 -3.39 5.57
C ASP A 143 -7.31 -2.97 6.91
N ALA A 144 -8.52 -3.43 7.23
CA ALA A 144 -9.15 -3.18 8.53
C ALA A 144 -8.36 -3.81 9.68
N ILE A 145 -7.88 -5.06 9.52
CA ILE A 145 -7.04 -5.72 10.52
C ILE A 145 -5.73 -4.95 10.73
N VAL A 146 -5.09 -4.50 9.66
CA VAL A 146 -3.86 -3.70 9.75
C VAL A 146 -4.13 -2.36 10.41
N CYS A 147 -5.22 -1.68 10.06
CA CYS A 147 -5.63 -0.44 10.73
C CYS A 147 -5.77 -0.67 12.24
N LEU A 148 -6.51 -1.70 12.67
CA LEU A 148 -6.69 -2.06 14.08
C LEU A 148 -5.37 -2.32 14.80
N GLY A 149 -4.37 -2.87 14.11
CA GLY A 149 -3.01 -3.06 14.64
C GLY A 149 -2.35 -1.77 15.15
N ASN A 150 -2.72 -0.60 14.63
CA ASN A 150 -2.22 0.69 15.14
C ASN A 150 -2.62 0.92 16.60
N ILE A 151 -3.79 0.44 17.04
CA ILE A 151 -4.23 0.59 18.44
C ILE A 151 -3.30 -0.17 19.37
N ALA A 152 -2.85 -1.36 18.95
CA ALA A 152 -2.02 -2.24 19.77
C ALA A 152 -0.54 -1.83 19.79
N LEU A 153 -0.02 -1.31 18.68
CA LEU A 153 1.43 -1.07 18.49
C LEU A 153 1.82 0.42 18.48
N THR A 154 0.87 1.32 18.21
CA THR A 154 1.11 2.76 18.15
C THR A 154 0.19 3.49 19.12
N ASP A 155 -0.98 3.96 18.65
CA ASP A 155 -1.98 4.67 19.46
C ASP A 155 -3.33 4.79 18.70
N ILE A 156 -4.38 5.19 19.41
CA ILE A 156 -5.74 5.32 18.85
C ILE A 156 -5.86 6.43 17.80
N ILE A 157 -5.06 7.50 17.90
CA ILE A 157 -5.06 8.59 16.91
C ILE A 157 -4.47 8.06 15.60
N SER A 158 -3.39 7.29 15.68
CA SER A 158 -2.77 6.64 14.52
C SER A 158 -3.74 5.68 13.82
N PHE A 159 -4.59 4.95 14.56
CA PHE A 159 -5.69 4.17 13.99
C PHE A 159 -6.71 5.04 13.23
N LEU A 160 -7.19 6.12 13.84
CA LEU A 160 -8.17 7.01 13.20
C LEU A 160 -7.59 7.68 11.94
N LEU A 161 -6.31 8.07 11.99
CA LEU A 161 -5.59 8.63 10.85
C LEU A 161 -5.37 7.59 9.74
N ALA A 162 -5.11 6.34 10.09
CA ALA A 162 -5.04 5.23 9.12
C ALA A 162 -6.38 5.02 8.40
N VAL A 163 -7.50 4.99 9.13
CA VAL A 163 -8.85 4.89 8.54
C VAL A 163 -9.15 6.08 7.63
N MET A 164 -8.83 7.30 8.09
CA MET A 164 -8.97 8.51 7.29
C MET A 164 -8.12 8.44 6.01
N SER A 165 -6.90 7.92 6.11
CA SER A 165 -5.99 7.73 4.97
C SER A 165 -6.56 6.80 3.91
N VAL A 166 -7.16 5.68 4.31
CA VAL A 166 -7.83 4.75 3.39
C VAL A 166 -8.93 5.48 2.61
N GLY A 167 -9.73 6.29 3.30
CA GLY A 167 -10.79 7.09 2.68
C GLY A 167 -10.25 8.11 1.66
N ILE A 168 -9.25 8.89 2.05
CA ILE A 168 -8.64 9.92 1.18
C ILE A 168 -7.96 9.27 -0.04
N SER A 169 -7.19 8.21 0.18
CA SER A 169 -6.51 7.47 -0.90
C SER A 169 -7.53 6.89 -1.89
N SER A 170 -8.65 6.35 -1.41
CA SER A 170 -9.74 5.84 -2.25
C SER A 170 -10.38 6.95 -3.11
N LEU A 171 -10.60 8.14 -2.53
CA LEU A 171 -11.10 9.30 -3.28
C LEU A 171 -10.11 9.77 -4.34
N ALA A 172 -8.81 9.82 -4.01
CA ALA A 172 -7.75 10.18 -4.96
C ALA A 172 -7.69 9.19 -6.12
N ILE A 173 -7.82 7.88 -5.86
CA ILE A 173 -7.88 6.84 -6.90
C ILE A 173 -9.08 7.08 -7.85
N LYS A 174 -10.27 7.29 -7.29
CA LYS A 174 -11.48 7.54 -8.08
C LYS A 174 -11.37 8.82 -8.90
N GLY A 175 -10.89 9.91 -8.30
CA GLY A 175 -10.72 11.21 -8.97
C GLY A 175 -9.75 11.12 -10.15
N PHE A 176 -8.62 10.44 -9.95
CA PHE A 176 -7.65 10.21 -11.03
C PHE A 176 -8.23 9.35 -12.16
N GLY A 177 -8.98 8.29 -11.81
CA GLY A 177 -9.65 7.43 -12.79
C GLY A 177 -10.63 8.19 -13.69
N ILE A 178 -11.46 9.07 -13.12
CA ILE A 178 -12.41 9.90 -13.87
C ILE A 178 -11.68 10.88 -14.80
N PHE A 179 -10.60 11.51 -14.32
CA PHE A 179 -9.80 12.44 -15.13
C PHE A 179 -9.17 11.74 -16.33
N HIS A 180 -8.60 10.55 -16.11
CA HIS A 180 -7.95 9.78 -17.16
C HIS A 180 -8.94 9.33 -18.24
N GLN A 181 -10.15 8.90 -17.85
CA GLN A 181 -11.18 8.48 -18.80
C GLN A 181 -11.68 9.64 -19.68
N LYS A 182 -11.81 10.86 -19.12
CA LYS A 182 -12.22 12.05 -19.89
C LYS A 182 -11.21 12.46 -20.96
N HIS A 183 -9.91 12.30 -20.73
CA HIS A 183 -8.86 12.74 -21.66
C HIS A 183 -8.46 11.69 -22.72
N ILE A 184 -8.88 10.43 -22.59
CA ILE A 184 -8.66 9.40 -23.62
C ILE A 184 -9.83 9.31 -24.62
N THR A 185 -11.00 9.84 -24.24
CA THR A 185 -12.20 9.82 -25.09
C THR A 185 -12.38 11.11 -25.90
N GLN A 186 -11.34 11.95 -25.98
CA GLN A 186 -11.23 13.13 -26.84
C GLN A 186 -10.09 12.93 -27.83
#